data_AF-A0A7C1QHH1-F1
#
_entry.id   AF-A0A7C1QHH1-F1
#
_cell.length_a   1.000
_cell.length_b   1.000
_cell.length_c   1.000
_cell.angle_alpha   90.00
_cell.angle_beta   90.00
_cell.angle_gamma   90.00
#
_symmetry.space_group_name_H-M   'P 1'
#
loop_
_entity.id
_entity.type
_entity.pdbx_description
1 polymer ?
#
loop_
_entity_poly.entity_id
_entity_poly.type
_entity_poly.pdbx_seq_one_letter_code
_entity_poly.pdbx_strand_id
1 'polypeptide(L)'
;MVQVLAINSSPHMGKGFTAMILKQFLKGMKEKGAEIELFYTSKLNINPCKGCLTCWFSAEKKCSQRDDMDIILPKIADADIFIVASPIYVDGITGPMKNLIDRMLPLLDPYVELRNGHCRHPVREYSRPGKVVLVSSCAWWKVDNFDPMIMYIKAMCANMGREFVGALVRPYAGGMMYLKSTGKNIDDIFEATREAGQELIEKGEISIDNLKTISRELVPLDLYIKVFNQNMKDNVKSVREK
;
A
#
# COMPACT_ATOMS: atom_id res chain seq x y z
N MET A 1 -20.10 4.35 10.47
CA MET A 1 -19.36 3.12 10.12
C MET A 1 -18.11 3.54 9.38
N VAL A 2 -16.93 3.02 9.73
CA VAL A 2 -15.66 3.45 9.12
C VAL A 2 -15.58 2.91 7.69
N GLN A 3 -15.40 3.80 6.71
CA GLN A 3 -15.28 3.46 5.30
C GLN A 3 -13.80 3.27 4.92
N VAL A 4 -13.47 2.07 4.46
CA VAL A 4 -12.10 1.66 4.12
C VAL A 4 -12.03 1.35 2.63
N LEU A 5 -11.19 2.10 1.92
CA LEU A 5 -10.82 1.77 0.55
C LEU A 5 -9.42 1.15 0.53
N ALA A 6 -9.31 -0.09 0.07
CA ALA A 6 -8.04 -0.75 -0.16
C ALA A 6 -7.77 -0.90 -1.66
N ILE A 7 -6.56 -0.52 -2.09
CA ILE A 7 -6.13 -0.73 -3.48
C ILE A 7 -4.84 -1.54 -3.47
N ASN A 8 -4.90 -2.74 -4.06
CA ASN A 8 -3.77 -3.64 -4.17
C ASN A 8 -3.21 -3.64 -5.60
N SER A 9 -1.96 -3.22 -5.74
CA SER A 9 -1.27 -3.12 -7.03
C SER A 9 -0.30 -4.26 -7.32
N SER A 10 -0.34 -5.34 -6.54
CA SER A 10 0.38 -6.56 -6.86
C SER A 10 -0.17 -7.20 -8.15
N PRO A 11 0.68 -7.56 -9.13
CA PRO A 11 0.22 -8.24 -10.33
C PRO A 11 -0.34 -9.64 -10.04
N HIS A 12 0.01 -10.21 -8.89
CA HIS A 12 -0.54 -11.49 -8.42
C HIS A 12 -1.86 -11.33 -7.65
N MET A 13 -2.36 -10.10 -7.52
CA MET A 13 -3.65 -9.78 -6.88
C MET A 13 -3.82 -10.50 -5.53
N GLY A 14 -4.96 -11.17 -5.32
CA GLY A 14 -5.27 -11.92 -4.10
C GLY A 14 -4.38 -13.14 -3.82
N LYS A 15 -3.54 -13.56 -4.78
CA LYS A 15 -2.56 -14.65 -4.62
C LYS A 15 -1.14 -14.14 -4.29
N GLY A 16 -0.91 -12.82 -4.37
CA GLY A 16 0.40 -12.22 -4.09
C GLY A 16 0.75 -12.15 -2.61
N PHE A 17 2.03 -12.01 -2.31
CA PHE A 17 2.51 -11.89 -0.92
C PHE A 17 2.00 -10.62 -0.21
N THR A 18 1.80 -9.52 -0.93
CA THR A 18 1.17 -8.31 -0.37
C THR A 18 -0.26 -8.60 0.09
N ALA A 19 -1.00 -9.42 -0.66
CA ALA A 19 -2.36 -9.79 -0.29
C ALA A 19 -2.42 -10.68 0.96
N MET A 20 -1.36 -11.44 1.25
CA MET A 20 -1.28 -12.28 2.44
C MET A 20 -1.35 -11.45 3.72
N ILE A 21 -0.64 -10.31 3.79
CA ILE A 21 -0.72 -9.36 4.90
C ILE A 21 -2.01 -8.56 4.83
N LEU A 22 -2.34 -8.01 3.66
CA LEU A 22 -3.55 -7.20 3.48
C LEU A 22 -4.82 -7.93 3.92
N LYS A 23 -4.97 -9.22 3.59
CA LYS A 23 -6.17 -9.99 3.95
C LYS A 23 -6.38 -10.10 5.46
N GLN A 24 -5.32 -10.33 6.24
CA GLN A 24 -5.45 -10.41 7.70
C GLN A 24 -5.75 -9.03 8.31
N PHE A 25 -5.16 -7.99 7.74
CA PHE A 25 -5.40 -6.61 8.19
C PHE A 25 -6.86 -6.20 7.96
N LEU A 26 -7.37 -6.43 6.75
CA LEU A 26 -8.76 -6.19 6.41
C LEU A 26 -9.73 -7.07 7.22
N LYS A 27 -9.34 -8.31 7.53
CA LYS A 27 -10.13 -9.18 8.41
C LYS A 27 -10.29 -8.56 9.80
N GLY A 28 -9.20 -8.08 10.41
CA GLY A 28 -9.24 -7.40 11.70
C GLY A 28 -10.10 -6.14 11.70
N MET A 29 -10.01 -5.33 10.64
CA MET A 29 -10.87 -4.16 10.47
C MET A 29 -12.36 -4.52 10.39
N LYS A 30 -12.69 -5.56 9.62
CA LYS A 30 -14.07 -6.04 9.46
C LYS A 30 -14.64 -6.57 10.78
N GLU A 31 -13.83 -7.24 11.59
CA GLU A 31 -14.20 -7.70 12.93
C GLU A 31 -14.59 -6.54 13.87
N LYS A 32 -14.13 -5.32 13.59
CA LYS A 32 -14.49 -4.09 14.30
C LYS A 32 -15.54 -3.23 13.58
N GLY A 33 -16.21 -3.81 12.58
CA GLY A 33 -17.36 -3.18 11.92
C GLY A 33 -17.00 -2.16 10.83
N ALA A 34 -15.79 -2.20 10.28
CA ALA A 34 -15.44 -1.40 9.10
C ALA A 34 -16.13 -1.93 7.82
N GLU A 35 -16.56 -1.01 6.97
CA GLU A 35 -17.01 -1.30 5.61
C GLU A 35 -15.83 -1.19 4.64
N ILE A 36 -15.57 -2.25 3.88
CA ILE A 36 -14.33 -2.41 3.13
C ILE A 36 -14.63 -2.63 1.65
N GLU A 37 -14.07 -1.76 0.82
CA GLU A 37 -13.98 -1.95 -0.62
C GLU A 37 -12.53 -2.27 -1.02
N LEU A 38 -12.31 -3.38 -1.72
CA LEU A 38 -10.99 -3.81 -2.19
C LEU A 38 -10.94 -3.83 -3.71
N PHE A 39 -10.06 -3.01 -4.28
CA PHE A 39 -9.77 -2.97 -5.71
C PHE A 39 -8.37 -3.49 -6.01
N TYR A 40 -8.19 -3.96 -7.24
CA TYR A 40 -6.89 -4.38 -7.76
C TYR A 40 -6.55 -3.56 -8.98
N THR A 41 -5.37 -2.95 -9.05
CA THR A 41 -4.98 -2.17 -10.23
C THR A 41 -4.94 -3.02 -11.51
N SER A 42 -4.66 -4.32 -11.39
CA SER A 42 -4.73 -5.27 -12.52
C SER A 42 -6.13 -5.52 -13.07
N LYS A 43 -7.18 -5.02 -12.39
CA LYS A 43 -8.58 -5.08 -12.82
C LYS A 43 -9.15 -3.72 -13.16
N LEU A 44 -8.31 -2.69 -13.15
CA LEU A 44 -8.69 -1.32 -13.45
C LEU A 44 -7.95 -0.86 -14.72
N ASN A 45 -8.67 -0.19 -15.59
CA ASN A 45 -8.10 0.57 -16.69
C ASN A 45 -7.83 2.00 -16.23
N ILE A 46 -6.59 2.28 -15.84
CA ILE A 46 -6.14 3.62 -15.43
C ILE A 46 -4.95 4.02 -16.28
N ASN A 47 -5.15 5.03 -17.12
CA ASN A 47 -4.09 5.58 -17.95
C ASN A 47 -3.14 6.46 -17.13
N PRO A 48 -1.84 6.49 -17.47
CA PRO A 48 -0.89 7.43 -16.90
C PRO A 48 -1.41 8.88 -16.95
N CYS A 49 -0.99 9.69 -15.98
CA CYS A 49 -1.31 11.11 -15.99
C CYS A 49 -0.65 11.80 -17.20
N LYS A 50 -1.42 12.59 -17.96
CA LYS A 50 -0.92 13.36 -19.10
C LYS A 50 -0.23 14.67 -18.72
N GLY A 51 -0.25 15.06 -17.44
CA GLY A 51 0.31 16.35 -16.99
C GLY A 51 -0.39 17.59 -17.56
N CYS A 52 -1.58 17.44 -18.17
CA CYS A 52 -2.26 18.51 -18.90
C CYS A 52 -2.98 19.56 -18.03
N LEU A 53 -3.10 19.33 -16.72
CA LEU A 53 -3.74 20.22 -15.74
C LEU A 53 -5.21 20.60 -16.01
N THR A 54 -5.92 19.92 -16.92
CA THR A 54 -7.35 20.17 -17.15
C THR A 54 -8.18 20.03 -15.87
N CYS A 55 -7.80 19.13 -14.96
CA CYS A 55 -8.47 18.96 -13.67
C CYS A 55 -8.39 20.15 -12.72
N TRP A 56 -7.42 21.05 -12.92
CA TRP A 56 -7.28 22.29 -12.18
C TRP A 56 -7.96 23.47 -12.84
N PHE A 57 -7.85 23.57 -14.17
CA PHE A 57 -8.33 24.75 -14.90
C PHE A 57 -9.77 24.62 -15.42
N SER A 58 -10.33 23.41 -15.45
CA SER A 58 -11.74 23.22 -15.83
C SER A 58 -12.69 23.64 -14.70
N ALA A 59 -13.82 24.23 -15.09
CA ALA A 59 -14.91 24.55 -14.16
C ALA A 59 -15.44 23.31 -13.42
N GLU A 60 -15.46 22.15 -14.10
CA GLU A 60 -15.87 20.87 -13.52
C GLU A 60 -14.90 20.31 -12.49
N LYS A 61 -13.66 20.82 -12.43
CA LYS A 61 -12.63 20.36 -11.50
C LYS A 61 -12.28 18.86 -11.66
N LYS A 62 -12.58 18.27 -12.81
CA LYS A 62 -12.43 16.83 -13.10
C LYS A 62 -11.32 16.55 -14.13
N CYS A 63 -10.73 15.35 -14.07
CA CYS A 63 -9.79 14.91 -15.10
C CYS A 63 -10.50 14.78 -16.46
N SER A 64 -9.81 15.13 -17.54
CA SER A 64 -10.31 14.94 -18.91
C SER A 64 -10.24 13.49 -19.39
N GLN A 65 -9.43 12.66 -18.73
CA GLN A 65 -9.35 11.23 -19.01
C GLN A 65 -10.51 10.50 -18.30
N ARG A 66 -11.41 9.91 -19.09
CA ARG A 66 -12.56 9.11 -18.63
C ARG A 66 -12.19 7.64 -18.66
N ASP A 67 -11.76 7.15 -17.51
CA ASP A 67 -11.33 5.78 -17.26
C ASP A 67 -11.70 5.41 -15.80
N ASP A 68 -11.22 4.28 -15.27
CA ASP A 68 -11.70 3.79 -13.97
C ASP A 68 -11.34 4.71 -12.78
N MET A 69 -10.57 5.78 -13.00
CA MET A 69 -10.43 6.86 -12.03
C MET A 69 -11.77 7.56 -11.70
N ASP A 70 -12.74 7.56 -12.62
CA ASP A 70 -14.08 8.13 -12.34
C ASP A 70 -14.81 7.33 -11.25
N ILE A 71 -14.46 6.05 -11.06
CA ILE A 71 -14.98 5.19 -9.98
C ILE A 71 -14.13 5.33 -8.72
N ILE A 72 -12.79 5.34 -8.88
CA ILE A 72 -11.86 5.26 -7.75
C ILE A 72 -11.69 6.60 -7.03
N LEU A 73 -11.62 7.70 -7.76
CA LEU A 73 -11.29 9.00 -7.18
C LEU A 73 -12.32 9.49 -6.14
N PRO A 74 -13.65 9.36 -6.37
CA PRO A 74 -14.64 9.69 -5.34
C PRO A 74 -14.50 8.80 -4.10
N LYS A 75 -14.22 7.51 -4.27
CA LYS A 75 -14.01 6.58 -3.14
C LYS A 75 -12.80 6.98 -2.29
N ILE A 76 -11.72 7.42 -2.92
CA ILE A 76 -10.56 7.97 -2.21
C ILE A 76 -10.93 9.24 -1.45
N ALA A 77 -11.70 10.13 -2.08
CA ALA A 77 -12.15 11.38 -1.47
C ALA A 77 -13.02 11.15 -0.23
N ASP A 78 -13.87 10.11 -0.26
CA ASP A 78 -14.84 9.82 0.79
C ASP A 78 -14.33 8.88 1.91
N ALA A 79 -13.29 8.07 1.66
CA ALA A 79 -12.83 7.04 2.60
C ALA A 79 -12.21 7.61 3.87
N ASP A 80 -12.65 7.12 5.04
CA ASP A 80 -12.00 7.41 6.32
C ASP A 80 -10.57 6.83 6.36
N ILE A 81 -10.35 5.67 5.73
CA ILE A 81 -9.06 5.00 5.62
C ILE A 81 -8.80 4.59 4.18
N PHE A 82 -7.67 5.04 3.62
CA PHE A 82 -7.16 4.61 2.33
C PHE A 82 -5.92 3.72 2.51
N ILE A 83 -6.02 2.45 2.10
CA ILE A 83 -4.94 1.49 2.17
C ILE A 83 -4.25 1.40 0.81
N VAL A 84 -3.00 1.84 0.76
CA VAL A 84 -2.10 1.67 -0.38
C VAL A 84 -1.40 0.33 -0.20
N ALA A 85 -1.86 -0.71 -0.92
CA ALA A 85 -1.22 -2.01 -0.88
C ALA A 85 -0.37 -2.23 -2.14
N SER A 86 0.96 -2.22 -2.01
CA SER A 86 1.88 -2.37 -3.13
C SER A 86 3.10 -3.18 -2.74
N PRO A 87 3.51 -4.22 -3.52
CA PRO A 87 4.83 -4.81 -3.34
C PRO A 87 5.93 -3.80 -3.70
N ILE A 88 7.15 -4.04 -3.21
CA ILE A 88 8.34 -3.30 -3.65
C ILE A 88 8.78 -3.79 -5.03
N TYR A 89 8.74 -2.89 -6.02
CA TYR A 89 9.29 -3.11 -7.36
C TYR A 89 10.32 -2.02 -7.59
N VAL A 90 11.62 -2.39 -7.62
CA VAL A 90 12.76 -1.46 -7.72
C VAL A 90 12.66 -0.34 -6.68
N ASP A 91 12.68 -0.72 -5.40
CA ASP A 91 12.66 0.19 -4.22
C ASP A 91 11.46 1.13 -4.10
N GLY A 92 10.46 1.00 -4.99
CA GLY A 92 9.29 1.85 -5.04
C GLY A 92 7.98 1.06 -5.13
N ILE A 93 6.89 1.84 -5.23
CA ILE A 93 5.57 1.30 -5.56
C ILE A 93 5.52 0.80 -7.00
N THR A 94 4.58 -0.07 -7.31
CA THR A 94 4.42 -0.55 -8.69
C THR A 94 3.97 0.56 -9.63
N GLY A 95 4.33 0.45 -10.91
CA GLY A 95 3.90 1.38 -11.96
C GLY A 95 2.38 1.63 -11.99
N PRO A 96 1.52 0.59 -11.92
CA PRO A 96 0.07 0.78 -11.83
C PRO A 96 -0.38 1.58 -10.60
N MET A 97 0.25 1.41 -9.43
CA MET A 97 -0.07 2.25 -8.26
C MET A 97 0.36 3.70 -8.48
N LYS A 98 1.54 3.91 -9.10
CA LYS A 98 2.04 5.25 -9.41
C LYS A 98 1.11 5.99 -10.38
N ASN A 99 0.62 5.30 -11.42
CA ASN A 99 -0.36 5.88 -12.34
C ASN A 99 -1.63 6.35 -11.63
N LEU A 100 -2.14 5.55 -10.69
CA LEU A 100 -3.31 5.92 -9.88
C LEU A 100 -3.02 7.13 -8.99
N ILE A 101 -1.89 7.12 -8.26
CA ILE A 101 -1.52 8.22 -7.36
C ILE A 101 -1.31 9.53 -8.14
N ASP A 102 -0.66 9.49 -9.30
CA ASP A 102 -0.47 10.67 -10.15
C ASP A 102 -1.78 11.25 -10.68
N ARG A 103 -2.83 10.43 -10.74
CA ARG A 103 -4.18 10.82 -11.16
C ARG A 103 -5.05 11.32 -10.01
N MET A 104 -4.54 11.40 -8.78
CA MET A 104 -5.24 11.96 -7.61
C MET A 104 -5.17 13.50 -7.51
N LEU A 105 -4.44 14.16 -8.41
CA LEU A 105 -4.36 15.63 -8.48
C LEU A 105 -5.72 16.38 -8.42
N PRO A 106 -6.83 15.85 -9.00
CA PRO A 106 -8.11 16.53 -8.88
C PRO A 106 -8.63 16.61 -7.44
N LEU A 107 -8.06 15.96 -6.44
CA LEU A 107 -8.44 16.18 -5.03
C LEU A 107 -7.90 17.51 -4.46
N LEU A 108 -7.00 18.17 -5.18
CA LEU A 108 -6.26 19.36 -4.75
C LEU A 108 -6.67 20.58 -5.55
N ASP A 109 -6.63 21.73 -4.88
CA ASP A 109 -6.86 23.04 -5.48
C ASP A 109 -5.56 23.58 -6.14
N PRO A 110 -5.62 24.27 -7.29
CA PRO A 110 -4.42 24.80 -7.96
C PRO A 110 -3.66 25.87 -7.16
N TYR A 111 -4.27 26.51 -6.16
CA TYR A 111 -3.59 27.52 -5.35
C TYR A 111 -2.58 26.90 -4.38
N VAL A 112 -1.75 27.75 -3.76
CA VAL A 112 -0.73 27.34 -2.81
C VAL A 112 -1.04 27.93 -1.44
N GLU A 113 -0.89 27.12 -0.40
CA GLU A 113 -0.92 27.50 1.00
C GLU A 113 0.38 27.11 1.70
N LEU A 114 0.69 27.80 2.80
CA LEU A 114 1.75 27.41 3.71
C LEU A 114 1.16 26.49 4.78
N ARG A 115 1.53 25.21 4.77
CA ARG A 115 1.10 24.21 5.76
C ARG A 115 2.33 23.60 6.41
N ASN A 116 2.49 23.83 7.71
CA ASN A 116 3.63 23.36 8.51
C ASN A 116 5.00 23.74 7.91
N GLY A 117 5.15 24.99 7.44
CA GLY A 117 6.41 25.48 6.84
C GLY A 117 6.70 24.98 5.42
N HIS A 118 5.77 24.28 4.78
CA HIS A 118 5.91 23.82 3.40
C HIS A 118 4.81 24.40 2.48
N CYS A 119 5.17 24.73 1.25
CA CYS A 119 4.20 25.04 0.19
C CYS A 119 3.42 23.77 -0.18
N ARG A 120 2.09 23.84 -0.09
CA ARG A 120 1.18 22.74 -0.42
C ARG A 120 -0.01 23.28 -1.18
N HIS A 121 -0.74 22.39 -1.84
CA HIS A 121 -2.04 22.72 -2.41
C HIS A 121 -3.13 22.50 -1.35
N PRO A 122 -4.08 23.44 -1.19
CA PRO A 122 -5.28 23.21 -0.39
C PRO A 122 -6.02 21.97 -0.89
N VAL A 123 -6.62 21.23 0.02
CA VAL A 123 -7.50 20.10 -0.32
C VAL A 123 -8.86 20.66 -0.72
N ARG A 124 -9.46 20.14 -1.79
CA ARG A 124 -10.79 20.58 -2.21
C ARG A 124 -11.86 20.11 -1.24
N GLU A 125 -12.94 20.89 -1.11
CA GLU A 125 -14.02 20.69 -0.13
C GLU A 125 -14.66 19.30 -0.16
N TYR A 126 -14.75 18.66 -1.32
CA TYR A 126 -15.30 17.31 -1.46
C TYR A 126 -14.34 16.19 -1.07
N SER A 127 -13.05 16.47 -0.86
CA SER A 127 -12.07 15.49 -0.41
C SER A 127 -11.98 15.54 1.11
N ARG A 128 -12.57 14.55 1.76
CA ARG A 128 -12.67 14.49 3.21
C ARG A 128 -11.30 14.19 3.83
N PRO A 129 -11.00 14.72 5.04
CA PRO A 129 -9.85 14.27 5.80
C PRO A 129 -9.92 12.76 6.04
N GLY A 130 -8.77 12.10 6.08
CA GLY A 130 -8.73 10.66 6.29
C GLY A 130 -7.32 10.15 6.51
N LYS A 131 -7.25 8.88 6.90
CA LYS A 131 -6.01 8.17 7.21
C LYS A 131 -5.51 7.38 6.02
N VAL A 132 -4.20 7.18 5.95
CA VAL A 132 -3.54 6.37 4.94
C VAL A 132 -2.64 5.35 5.62
N VAL A 133 -2.75 4.10 5.17
CA VAL A 133 -1.90 2.99 5.60
C VAL A 133 -1.18 2.42 4.40
N LEU A 134 0.11 2.14 4.56
CA LEU A 134 0.87 1.35 3.60
C LEU A 134 0.82 -0.13 4.00
N VAL A 135 0.48 -1.01 3.05
CA VAL A 135 0.69 -2.46 3.18
C VAL A 135 1.65 -2.90 2.09
N SER A 136 2.82 -3.41 2.46
CA SER A 136 3.85 -3.73 1.49
C SER A 136 4.59 -5.01 1.82
N SER A 137 5.14 -5.65 0.79
CA SER A 137 5.94 -6.85 0.92
C SER A 137 7.08 -6.83 -0.09
N CYS A 138 8.20 -7.47 0.23
CA CYS A 138 9.31 -7.63 -0.70
C CYS A 138 9.98 -8.99 -0.52
N ALA A 139 10.85 -9.33 -1.49
CA ALA A 139 11.69 -10.52 -1.41
C ALA A 139 12.91 -10.32 -0.50
N TRP A 140 13.36 -9.08 -0.35
CA TRP A 140 14.56 -8.73 0.43
C TRP A 140 14.41 -9.02 1.91
N TRP A 141 15.53 -9.35 2.54
CA TRP A 141 15.60 -9.78 3.93
C TRP A 141 15.34 -8.67 4.94
N LYS A 142 15.81 -7.46 4.64
CA LYS A 142 15.90 -6.37 5.60
C LYS A 142 14.73 -5.39 5.47
N VAL A 143 14.30 -4.82 6.59
CA VAL A 143 13.14 -3.91 6.65
C VAL A 143 13.43 -2.50 6.10
N ASP A 144 14.70 -2.09 6.02
CA ASP A 144 15.09 -0.77 5.47
C ASP A 144 14.84 -0.64 3.96
N ASN A 145 14.64 -1.76 3.24
CA ASN A 145 14.21 -1.73 1.84
C ASN A 145 12.88 -0.98 1.64
N PHE A 146 12.05 -0.84 2.68
CA PHE A 146 10.78 -0.13 2.61
C PHE A 146 10.91 1.38 2.84
N ASP A 147 12.07 1.87 3.31
CA ASP A 147 12.23 3.27 3.71
C ASP A 147 11.93 4.27 2.57
N PRO A 148 12.40 4.07 1.31
CA PRO A 148 12.07 4.99 0.22
C PRO A 148 10.56 5.05 -0.05
N MET A 149 9.89 3.90 0.00
CA MET A 149 8.44 3.80 -0.20
C MET A 149 7.66 4.46 0.96
N ILE A 150 8.05 4.22 2.21
CA ILE A 150 7.41 4.83 3.38
C ILE A 150 7.56 6.35 3.32
N MET A 151 8.76 6.85 2.98
CA MET A 151 9.02 8.28 2.83
C MET A 151 8.14 8.89 1.71
N TYR A 152 8.04 8.22 0.56
CA TYR A 152 7.19 8.64 -0.53
C TYR A 152 5.71 8.73 -0.11
N ILE A 153 5.16 7.72 0.56
CA ILE A 153 3.77 7.72 1.00
C ILE A 153 3.53 8.79 2.06
N LYS A 154 4.45 9.00 3.01
CA LYS A 154 4.35 10.11 3.98
C LYS A 154 4.30 11.48 3.28
N ALA A 155 5.17 11.69 2.28
CA ALA A 155 5.18 12.92 1.49
C ALA A 155 3.89 13.12 0.69
N MET A 156 3.34 12.03 0.12
CA MET A 156 2.04 12.02 -0.56
C MET A 156 0.90 12.41 0.40
N CYS A 157 0.85 11.81 1.59
CA CYS A 157 -0.16 12.12 2.61
C CYS A 157 -0.10 13.60 3.03
N ALA A 158 1.12 14.10 3.26
CA ALA A 158 1.35 15.51 3.59
C ALA A 158 0.91 16.47 2.48
N ASN A 159 0.98 16.07 1.19
CA ASN A 159 0.43 16.84 0.08
C ASN A 159 -1.11 16.78 0.05
N MET A 160 -1.67 15.59 0.24
CA MET A 160 -3.10 15.33 0.13
C MET A 160 -3.92 15.72 1.35
N GLY A 161 -3.30 16.32 2.37
CA GLY A 161 -3.96 16.66 3.64
C GLY A 161 -4.52 15.44 4.36
N ARG A 162 -3.86 14.29 4.20
CA ARG A 162 -4.22 13.03 4.83
C ARG A 162 -3.19 12.64 5.88
N GLU A 163 -3.63 11.91 6.90
CA GLU A 163 -2.78 11.45 7.99
C GLU A 163 -2.16 10.09 7.64
N PHE A 164 -0.83 9.97 7.70
CA PHE A 164 -0.18 8.68 7.55
C PHE A 164 -0.10 7.98 8.91
N VAL A 165 -0.75 6.82 9.07
CA VAL A 165 -0.91 6.17 10.39
C VAL A 165 -0.13 4.86 10.54
N GLY A 166 0.56 4.40 9.51
CA GLY A 166 1.45 3.24 9.63
C GLY A 166 1.80 2.54 8.34
N ALA A 167 2.79 1.66 8.43
CA ALA A 167 3.21 0.77 7.35
C ALA A 167 3.33 -0.67 7.84
N LEU A 168 2.43 -1.54 7.38
CA LEU A 168 2.56 -2.98 7.57
C LEU A 168 3.48 -3.51 6.48
N VAL A 169 4.74 -3.71 6.83
CA VAL A 169 5.78 -4.13 5.87
C VAL A 169 6.26 -5.53 6.17
N ARG A 170 6.35 -6.36 5.13
CA ARG A 170 6.82 -7.74 5.25
C ARG A 170 8.03 -8.01 4.37
N PRO A 171 9.26 -7.89 4.92
CA PRO A 171 10.44 -8.41 4.24
C PRO A 171 10.42 -9.94 4.19
N TYR A 172 11.16 -10.48 3.24
CA TYR A 172 11.29 -11.91 2.97
C TYR A 172 9.95 -12.65 2.85
N ALA A 173 8.96 -12.00 2.23
CA ALA A 173 7.59 -12.53 2.21
C ALA A 173 7.47 -13.85 1.43
N GLY A 174 8.32 -14.07 0.42
CA GLY A 174 8.40 -15.35 -0.29
C GLY A 174 8.88 -16.51 0.59
N GLY A 175 9.69 -16.22 1.61
CA GLY A 175 10.15 -17.21 2.58
C GLY A 175 9.06 -17.67 3.55
N MET A 176 8.03 -16.86 3.79
CA MET A 176 6.97 -17.20 4.76
C MET A 176 6.24 -18.49 4.40
N MET A 177 5.87 -18.67 3.13
CA MET A 177 5.16 -19.89 2.71
C MET A 177 6.05 -21.13 2.84
N TYR A 178 7.34 -21.00 2.50
CA TYR A 178 8.31 -22.07 2.69
C TYR A 178 8.45 -22.44 4.17
N LEU A 179 8.66 -21.44 5.04
CA LEU A 179 8.82 -21.67 6.48
C LEU A 179 7.58 -22.30 7.11
N LYS A 180 6.38 -21.88 6.67
CA LYS A 180 5.12 -22.51 7.09
C LYS A 180 5.06 -23.98 6.65
N SER A 181 5.49 -24.28 5.42
CA SER A 181 5.53 -25.66 4.90
C SER A 181 6.52 -26.56 5.64
N THR A 182 7.60 -25.99 6.21
CA THR A 182 8.57 -26.72 7.04
C THR A 182 8.18 -26.77 8.53
N GLY A 183 6.95 -26.40 8.88
CA GLY A 183 6.45 -26.45 10.26
C GLY A 183 6.95 -25.31 11.17
N LYS A 184 7.60 -24.28 10.64
CA LYS A 184 7.99 -23.12 11.44
C LYS A 184 6.76 -22.26 11.72
N ASN A 185 6.51 -21.99 12.99
CA ASN A 185 5.40 -21.14 13.40
C ASN A 185 5.70 -19.68 13.02
N ILE A 186 4.82 -19.12 12.20
CA ILE A 186 4.79 -17.71 11.78
C ILE A 186 3.40 -17.10 11.99
N ASP A 187 2.54 -17.78 12.75
CA ASP A 187 1.15 -17.37 12.93
C ASP A 187 1.03 -16.10 13.79
N ASP A 188 2.04 -15.81 14.62
CA ASP A 188 2.20 -14.55 15.33
C ASP A 188 2.19 -13.33 14.39
N ILE A 189 2.74 -13.47 13.17
CA ILE A 189 2.72 -12.39 12.17
C ILE A 189 1.29 -12.16 11.66
N PHE A 190 0.51 -13.23 11.46
CA PHE A 190 -0.86 -13.12 10.98
C PHE A 190 -1.78 -12.54 12.06
N GLU A 191 -1.60 -12.95 13.32
CA GLU A 191 -2.37 -12.41 14.43
C GLU A 191 -2.01 -10.95 14.70
N ALA A 192 -0.74 -10.58 14.74
CA ALA A 192 -0.33 -9.18 14.86
C ALA A 192 -0.87 -8.32 13.70
N THR A 193 -0.93 -8.87 12.49
CA THR A 193 -1.53 -8.19 11.33
C THR A 193 -3.04 -7.98 11.51
N ARG A 194 -3.75 -8.98 12.06
CA ARG A 194 -5.18 -8.89 12.33
C ARG A 194 -5.46 -7.89 13.45
N GLU A 195 -4.71 -7.96 14.55
CA GLU A 195 -4.79 -7.02 15.67
C GLU A 195 -4.50 -5.59 15.23
N ALA A 196 -3.48 -5.36 14.40
CA ALA A 196 -3.21 -4.04 13.82
C ALA A 196 -4.44 -3.47 13.08
N GLY A 197 -5.20 -4.32 12.39
CA GLY A 197 -6.44 -3.92 11.72
C GLY A 197 -7.55 -3.52 12.70
N GLN A 198 -7.66 -4.25 13.82
CA GLN A 198 -8.60 -3.94 14.89
C GLN A 198 -8.24 -2.61 15.58
N GLU A 199 -6.97 -2.44 15.94
CA GLU A 199 -6.46 -1.24 16.61
C GLU A 199 -6.72 0.02 15.79
N LEU A 200 -6.51 -0.04 14.46
CA LEU A 200 -6.73 1.12 13.63
C LEU A 200 -8.21 1.56 13.61
N ILE A 201 -9.16 0.62 13.69
CA ILE A 201 -10.59 0.96 13.74
C ILE A 201 -10.99 1.48 15.11
N GLU A 202 -10.51 0.87 16.19
CA GLU A 202 -10.92 1.20 17.56
C GLU A 202 -10.20 2.43 18.12
N LYS A 203 -8.89 2.52 17.90
CA LYS A 203 -8.00 3.53 18.49
C LYS A 203 -7.59 4.59 17.47
N GLY A 204 -7.70 4.30 16.17
CA GLY A 204 -7.25 5.20 15.13
C GLY A 204 -5.74 5.16 14.84
N GLU A 205 -5.00 4.25 15.47
CA GLU A 205 -3.55 4.08 15.34
C GLU A 205 -3.18 2.59 15.39
N ILE A 206 -1.96 2.25 14.98
CA ILE A 206 -1.44 0.87 14.97
C ILE A 206 -0.30 0.76 15.98
N SER A 207 -0.31 -0.25 16.84
CA SER A 207 0.76 -0.47 17.82
C SER A 207 2.11 -0.72 17.15
N ILE A 208 3.15 -0.08 17.70
CA ILE A 208 4.54 -0.30 17.29
C ILE A 208 4.94 -1.77 17.48
N ASP A 209 4.43 -2.46 18.51
CA ASP A 209 4.78 -3.86 18.77
C ASP A 209 4.17 -4.79 17.72
N ASN A 210 2.97 -4.49 17.25
CA ASN A 210 2.37 -5.19 16.12
C ASN A 210 3.17 -4.95 14.85
N LEU A 211 3.56 -3.69 14.55
CA LEU A 211 4.39 -3.38 13.39
C LEU A 211 5.74 -4.13 13.43
N LYS A 212 6.42 -4.16 14.58
CA LYS A 212 7.67 -4.90 14.78
C LYS A 212 7.50 -6.40 14.59
N THR A 213 6.43 -6.99 15.15
CA THR A 213 6.12 -8.41 14.98
C THR A 213 5.88 -8.73 13.51
N ILE A 214 5.08 -7.90 12.82
CA ILE A 214 4.78 -8.05 11.40
C ILE A 214 6.04 -7.96 10.55
N SER A 215 7.06 -7.20 10.94
CA SER A 215 8.30 -7.01 10.18
C SER A 215 9.50 -7.82 10.69
N ARG A 216 9.35 -8.63 11.76
CA ARG A 216 10.47 -9.34 12.40
C ARG A 216 11.22 -10.25 11.45
N GLU A 217 12.51 -10.45 11.68
CA GLU A 217 13.33 -11.36 10.88
C GLU A 217 12.84 -12.81 11.02
N LEU A 218 12.90 -13.56 9.91
CA LEU A 218 12.42 -14.94 9.86
C LEU A 218 13.54 -15.96 9.92
N VAL A 219 14.73 -15.61 9.41
CA VAL A 219 15.92 -16.46 9.33
C VAL A 219 17.17 -15.59 9.44
N PRO A 220 18.32 -16.15 9.86
CA PRO A 220 19.61 -15.46 9.77
C PRO A 220 19.94 -15.01 8.33
N LEU A 221 20.67 -13.91 8.20
CA LEU A 221 21.01 -13.29 6.92
C LEU A 221 21.84 -14.22 6.01
N ASP A 222 22.82 -14.93 6.58
CA ASP A 222 23.67 -15.88 5.86
C ASP A 222 22.84 -17.03 5.26
N LEU A 223 21.87 -17.55 6.03
CA LEU A 223 20.95 -18.57 5.56
C LEU A 223 20.04 -18.04 4.44
N TYR A 224 19.52 -16.83 4.58
CA TYR A 224 18.74 -16.16 3.53
C TYR A 224 19.54 -16.06 2.23
N ILE A 225 20.77 -15.54 2.28
CA ILE A 225 21.64 -15.36 1.10
C ILE A 225 21.89 -16.71 0.42
N LYS A 226 22.23 -17.73 1.21
CA LYS A 226 22.53 -19.07 0.69
C LYS A 226 21.32 -19.67 -0.04
N VAL A 227 20.15 -19.68 0.61
CA VAL A 227 18.92 -20.27 0.05
C VAL A 227 18.44 -19.48 -1.18
N PHE A 228 18.44 -18.14 -1.09
CA PHE A 228 18.01 -17.29 -2.19
C PHE A 228 18.88 -17.50 -3.44
N ASN A 229 20.20 -17.47 -3.28
CA ASN A 229 21.11 -17.66 -4.41
C ASN A 229 21.01 -19.07 -5.02
N GLN A 230 20.78 -20.10 -4.20
CA GLN A 230 20.57 -21.45 -4.71
C GLN A 230 19.30 -21.52 -5.57
N ASN A 231 18.18 -21.01 -5.07
CA ASN A 231 16.92 -20.97 -5.81
C ASN A 231 17.05 -20.18 -7.13
N MET A 232 17.79 -19.06 -7.12
CA MET A 232 18.02 -18.28 -8.34
C MET A 232 18.88 -19.04 -9.36
N LYS A 233 19.92 -19.78 -8.92
CA LYS A 233 20.71 -20.62 -9.82
C LYS A 233 19.85 -21.68 -10.50
N ASP A 234 19.01 -22.36 -9.73
CA ASP A 234 18.13 -23.43 -10.24
C ASP A 234 17.10 -22.87 -11.25
N ASN A 235 16.50 -21.72 -10.95
CA ASN A 235 15.58 -21.03 -11.85
C ASN A 235 16.27 -20.59 -13.15
N VAL A 236 17.44 -19.95 -13.06
CA VAL A 236 18.20 -19.50 -14.23
C VAL A 236 18.58 -20.68 -15.12
N LYS A 237 18.99 -21.81 -14.53
CA LYS A 237 19.28 -23.04 -15.27
C LYS A 237 18.04 -23.55 -16.00
N SER A 238 16.91 -23.66 -15.31
CA SER A 238 15.65 -24.18 -15.87
C SER A 238 15.09 -23.35 -17.04
N VAL A 239 15.35 -22.04 -17.07
CA VAL A 239 14.91 -21.14 -18.15
C VAL A 239 15.84 -21.22 -19.36
N ARG A 240 17.15 -21.43 -19.15
CA ARG A 240 18.13 -21.55 -20.24
C ARG A 240 18.07 -22.89 -20.98
N GLU A 241 17.54 -23.92 -20.31
CA GLU A 241 17.35 -25.25 -20.87
C GLU A 241 16.01 -25.42 -21.61
N LYS A 242 15.19 -24.36 -21.67
CA LYS A 242 13.94 -24.26 -22.45
C LYS A 242 14.15 -23.39 -23.68
#